data_AF-A0A1G1II70-F1
#
_entry.id   AF-A0A1G1II70-F1
#
_cell.length_a   1.000
_cell.length_b   1.000
_cell.length_c   1.000
_cell.angle_alpha   90.00
_cell.angle_beta   90.00
_cell.angle_gamma   90.00
#
_symmetry.space_group_name_H-M   'P 1'
#
loop_
_entity.id
_entity.type
_entity.pdbx_description
1 polymer ?
#
loop_
_entity_poly.entity_id
_entity_poly.type
_entity_poly.pdbx_seq_one_letter_code
_entity_poly.pdbx_strand_id
1 'polypeptide(L)'
;MDVKRAKSEFGALKKKLKPTCAIPLNKQKGKKKAPAYFTGIINMLIEAHSKGLPCDFDPRELTTVTRDGIPLRTLARRVDGAFPSTVNPVAIWEVKEYYYTTTFGSRVADGVYETLLDGMELEELREHERIKVLHYLMLDAHYTWWDCGKSYLCRIVDMLHMGYTDEVLFGYEVVERLPELVKSWARLASKTKDRA
;
A
#
# COMPACT_ATOMS: atom_id res chain seq x y z
N MET A 1 5.66 9.72 -10.49
CA MET A 1 6.28 11.05 -10.27
C MET A 1 7.80 10.93 -10.23
N ASP A 2 8.50 12.06 -10.28
CA ASP A 2 9.91 12.16 -9.89
C ASP A 2 10.03 12.65 -8.45
N VAL A 3 11.25 12.64 -7.91
CA VAL A 3 11.52 13.06 -6.51
C VAL A 3 11.18 14.52 -6.24
N LYS A 4 11.28 15.40 -7.25
CA LYS A 4 11.01 16.83 -7.10
C LYS A 4 9.51 17.07 -6.94
N ARG A 5 8.71 16.46 -7.81
CA ARG A 5 7.25 16.52 -7.74
C ARG A 5 6.75 15.86 -6.45
N ALA A 6 7.23 14.66 -6.11
CA ALA A 6 6.85 13.98 -4.88
C ALA A 6 7.15 14.82 -3.63
N LYS A 7 8.32 15.47 -3.55
CA LYS A 7 8.65 16.39 -2.46
C LYS A 7 7.71 17.60 -2.40
N SER A 8 7.35 18.17 -3.54
CA SER A 8 6.41 19.30 -3.63
C SER A 8 5.02 18.90 -3.14
N GLU A 9 4.46 17.81 -3.66
CA GLU A 9 3.13 17.31 -3.27
C GLU A 9 3.09 16.93 -1.79
N PHE A 10 4.13 16.25 -1.30
CA PHE A 10 4.28 15.94 0.12
C PHE A 10 4.21 17.22 0.98
N GLY A 11 4.94 18.27 0.60
CA GLY A 11 4.94 19.54 1.33
C GLY A 11 3.57 20.22 1.32
N ALA A 12 2.91 20.24 0.16
CA ALA A 12 1.58 20.83 0.01
C ALA A 12 0.52 20.08 0.84
N LEU A 13 0.48 18.75 0.75
CA LEU A 13 -0.43 17.92 1.52
C LEU A 13 -0.18 18.00 3.01
N LYS A 14 1.09 17.96 3.45
CA LYS A 14 1.42 18.10 4.88
C LYS A 14 0.94 19.43 5.45
N LYS A 15 1.09 20.53 4.70
CA LYS A 15 0.59 21.85 5.11
C LYS A 15 -0.93 21.90 5.17
N LYS A 16 -1.60 21.30 4.18
CA LYS A 16 -3.07 21.30 4.04
C LYS A 16 -3.75 20.41 5.08
N LEU A 17 -3.29 19.18 5.22
CA LEU A 17 -3.96 18.13 6.00
C LEU A 17 -3.53 18.12 7.47
N LYS A 18 -2.35 18.67 7.80
CA LYS A 18 -1.80 18.70 9.17
C LYS A 18 -1.87 17.31 9.84
N PRO A 19 -1.27 16.29 9.22
CA PRO A 19 -1.45 14.91 9.63
C PRO A 19 -0.88 14.64 11.02
N THR A 20 -1.46 13.65 11.70
CA THR A 20 -0.95 13.07 12.94
C THR A 20 -0.30 11.70 12.71
N CYS A 21 -0.46 11.12 11.52
CA CYS A 21 0.09 9.83 11.15
C CYS A 21 1.62 9.83 11.12
N ALA A 22 2.21 8.65 11.23
CA ALA A 22 3.65 8.48 11.08
C ALA A 22 4.12 8.85 9.66
N ILE A 23 5.21 9.59 9.57
CA ILE A 23 5.91 9.89 8.31
C ILE A 23 7.31 9.30 8.41
N PRO A 24 7.56 8.13 7.80
CA PRO A 24 8.85 7.49 7.89
C PRO A 24 9.93 8.26 7.11
N LEU A 25 11.18 8.05 7.49
CA LEU A 25 12.33 8.48 6.71
C LEU A 25 12.67 7.42 5.66
N ASN A 26 13.21 7.85 4.53
CA ASN A 26 13.77 6.93 3.56
C ASN A 26 14.99 6.18 4.13
N LYS A 27 15.34 5.06 3.50
CA LYS A 27 16.50 4.22 3.90
C LYS A 27 17.86 4.83 3.52
N GLN A 28 17.89 6.07 2.99
CA GLN A 28 19.11 6.70 2.51
C GLN A 28 19.89 7.40 3.63
N LYS A 29 21.18 7.63 3.41
CA LYS A 29 22.09 8.29 4.36
C LYS A 29 22.57 9.65 3.82
N GLY A 30 23.12 10.48 4.72
CA GLY A 30 23.73 11.76 4.37
C GLY A 30 22.76 12.72 3.67
N LYS A 31 23.23 13.37 2.59
CA LYS A 31 22.45 14.38 1.84
C LYS A 31 21.19 13.83 1.15
N LYS A 32 21.08 12.51 0.98
CA LYS A 32 19.90 11.84 0.41
C LYS A 32 18.87 11.43 1.46
N LYS A 33 19.21 11.52 2.75
CA LYS A 33 18.29 11.25 3.85
C LYS A 33 17.17 12.29 3.83
N ALA A 34 15.94 11.82 3.69
CA ALA A 34 14.74 12.64 3.61
C ALA A 34 13.54 11.85 4.13
N PRO A 35 12.38 12.49 4.36
CA PRO A 35 11.11 11.77 4.46
C PRO A 35 10.93 10.85 3.24
N ALA A 36 10.37 9.66 3.44
CA ALA A 36 9.84 8.84 2.35
C ALA A 36 8.60 9.58 1.82
N TYR A 37 8.77 10.41 0.79
CA TYR A 37 7.75 11.37 0.37
C TYR A 37 6.47 10.68 -0.07
N PHE A 38 6.58 9.60 -0.84
CA PHE A 38 5.46 8.85 -1.38
C PHE A 38 4.70 8.11 -0.28
N THR A 39 5.41 7.38 0.60
CA THR A 39 4.80 6.76 1.79
C THR A 39 4.13 7.81 2.68
N GLY A 40 4.77 8.96 2.87
CA GLY A 40 4.18 10.08 3.60
C GLY A 40 2.89 10.59 2.95
N ILE A 41 2.86 10.78 1.63
CA ILE A 41 1.65 11.18 0.88
C ILE A 41 0.53 10.16 1.10
N ILE A 42 0.82 8.87 0.95
CA ILE A 42 -0.13 7.77 1.14
C ILE A 42 -0.71 7.82 2.55
N ASN A 43 0.15 7.88 3.58
CA ASN A 43 -0.29 7.90 4.97
C ASN A 43 -1.20 9.09 5.28
N MET A 44 -0.83 10.28 4.79
CA MET A 44 -1.63 11.50 4.98
C MET A 44 -3.00 11.41 4.32
N LEU A 45 -3.08 10.84 3.12
CA LEU A 45 -4.35 10.70 2.40
C LEU A 45 -5.25 9.65 3.07
N ILE A 46 -4.68 8.53 3.51
CA ILE A 46 -5.43 7.51 4.24
C ILE A 46 -5.96 8.09 5.56
N GLU A 47 -5.14 8.76 6.36
CA GLU A 47 -5.58 9.39 7.61
C GLU A 47 -6.70 10.41 7.38
N ALA A 48 -6.54 11.30 6.39
CA ALA A 48 -7.52 12.35 6.12
C ALA A 48 -8.88 11.81 5.63
N HIS A 49 -8.91 10.60 5.08
CA HIS A 49 -10.11 10.00 4.49
C HIS A 49 -10.66 8.78 5.24
N SER A 50 -10.00 8.34 6.33
CA SER A 50 -10.42 7.18 7.14
C SER A 50 -11.69 7.39 7.96
N LYS A 51 -12.17 8.65 8.07
CA LYS A 51 -13.25 9.06 8.97
C LYS A 51 -12.97 8.74 10.45
N GLY A 52 -11.70 8.79 10.86
CA GLY A 52 -11.28 8.55 12.24
C GLY A 52 -11.20 7.07 12.63
N LEU A 53 -11.39 6.15 11.68
CA LEU A 53 -11.10 4.73 11.91
C LEU A 53 -9.59 4.51 12.09
N PRO A 54 -9.19 3.49 12.88
CA PRO A 54 -7.79 3.17 13.05
C PRO A 54 -7.18 2.67 11.73
N CYS A 55 -5.86 2.74 11.65
CA CYS A 55 -5.08 2.35 10.50
C CYS A 55 -3.65 2.01 10.94
N ASP A 56 -3.12 0.89 10.46
CA ASP A 56 -1.75 0.47 10.75
C ASP A 56 -0.84 0.90 9.59
N PHE A 57 -0.08 1.98 9.79
CA PHE A 57 0.80 2.59 8.77
C PHE A 57 2.23 2.00 8.71
N ASP A 58 2.61 1.21 9.71
CA ASP A 58 3.84 0.41 9.78
C ASP A 58 3.53 -0.76 10.72
N PRO A 59 2.82 -1.80 10.24
CA PRO A 59 2.22 -2.78 11.12
C PRO A 59 3.22 -3.63 11.92
N ARG A 60 4.39 -3.93 11.33
CA ARG A 60 5.46 -4.76 11.93
C ARG A 60 5.05 -6.16 12.40
N GLU A 61 3.86 -6.61 12.04
CA GLU A 61 3.31 -7.93 12.32
C GLU A 61 2.66 -8.51 11.06
N LEU A 62 2.30 -9.79 11.11
CA LEU A 62 1.70 -10.48 9.98
C LEU A 62 0.19 -10.22 9.96
N THR A 63 -0.34 -9.92 8.77
CA THR A 63 -1.77 -9.81 8.55
C THR A 63 -2.44 -11.14 8.86
N THR A 64 -3.42 -11.10 9.76
CA THR A 64 -4.11 -12.30 10.24
C THR A 64 -5.62 -12.13 10.08
N VAL A 65 -6.25 -13.14 9.50
CA VAL A 65 -7.70 -13.26 9.44
C VAL A 65 -8.14 -14.30 10.44
N THR A 66 -9.12 -13.92 11.25
CA THR A 66 -9.72 -14.75 12.29
C THR A 66 -11.20 -14.94 11.99
N ARG A 67 -11.77 -16.03 12.47
CA ARG A 67 -13.21 -16.29 12.49
C ARG A 67 -13.58 -16.71 13.90
N ASP A 68 -14.55 -16.02 14.51
CA ASP A 68 -14.99 -16.27 15.89
C ASP A 68 -13.85 -16.25 16.92
N GLY A 69 -12.88 -15.35 16.71
CA GLY A 69 -11.70 -15.21 17.57
C GLY A 69 -10.62 -16.27 17.36
N ILE A 70 -10.80 -17.22 16.44
CA ILE A 70 -9.83 -18.27 16.12
C ILE A 70 -9.06 -17.89 14.85
N PRO A 71 -7.71 -18.01 14.83
CA PRO A 71 -6.93 -17.80 13.61
C PRO A 71 -7.36 -18.74 12.49
N LEU A 72 -7.70 -18.15 11.34
CA LEU A 72 -8.10 -18.86 10.13
C LEU A 72 -6.98 -18.84 9.08
N ARG A 73 -6.32 -17.69 8.92
CA ARG A 73 -5.20 -17.50 7.99
C ARG A 73 -4.26 -16.42 8.52
N THR A 74 -2.97 -16.60 8.30
CA THR A 74 -1.96 -15.55 8.49
C THR A 74 -1.12 -15.50 7.23
N LEU A 75 -0.94 -14.31 6.65
CA LEU A 75 -0.09 -14.14 5.47
C LEU A 75 1.37 -14.44 5.82
N ALA A 76 2.12 -14.95 4.84
CA ALA A 76 3.51 -15.34 5.04
C ALA A 76 4.44 -14.16 5.32
N ARG A 77 4.04 -12.94 4.93
CA ARG A 77 4.85 -11.74 5.10
C ARG A 77 4.09 -10.56 5.67
N ARG A 78 4.89 -9.58 6.12
CA ARG A 78 4.41 -8.27 6.57
C ARG A 78 4.13 -7.40 5.35
N VAL A 79 3.14 -6.54 5.50
CA VAL A 79 2.79 -5.51 4.51
C VAL A 79 3.19 -4.12 5.00
N ASP A 80 3.27 -3.17 4.06
CA ASP A 80 3.60 -1.78 4.40
C ASP A 80 2.44 -1.07 5.14
N GLY A 81 1.20 -1.52 4.97
CA GLY A 81 0.09 -1.05 5.79
C GLY A 81 -1.19 -1.85 5.66
N ALA A 82 -2.06 -1.69 6.66
CA ALA A 82 -3.34 -2.38 6.77
C ALA A 82 -4.43 -1.46 7.32
N PHE A 83 -5.65 -1.64 6.83
CA PHE A 83 -6.82 -0.88 7.24
C PHE A 83 -8.01 -1.80 7.55
N PRO A 84 -8.72 -1.62 8.69
CA PRO A 84 -8.38 -0.69 9.77
C PRO A 84 -7.28 -1.22 10.71
N SER A 85 -6.96 -2.52 10.62
CA SER A 85 -5.93 -3.19 11.41
C SER A 85 -5.37 -4.39 10.67
N THR A 86 -4.22 -4.90 11.08
CA THR A 86 -3.64 -6.20 10.64
C THR A 86 -4.49 -7.42 10.95
N VAL A 87 -5.36 -7.34 11.96
CA VAL A 87 -6.31 -8.40 12.28
C VAL A 87 -7.66 -8.10 11.64
N ASN A 88 -8.11 -8.99 10.76
CA ASN A 88 -9.31 -8.82 9.92
C ASN A 88 -9.33 -7.48 9.13
N PRO A 89 -8.29 -7.15 8.35
CA PRO A 89 -8.31 -5.96 7.51
C PRO A 89 -9.40 -6.04 6.45
N VAL A 90 -9.89 -4.88 6.02
CA VAL A 90 -10.65 -4.75 4.77
C VAL A 90 -9.74 -4.40 3.60
N ALA A 91 -8.56 -3.80 3.86
CA ALA A 91 -7.58 -3.46 2.85
C ALA A 91 -6.15 -3.59 3.39
N ILE A 92 -5.22 -4.01 2.53
CA ILE A 92 -3.77 -3.98 2.77
C ILE A 92 -3.05 -3.41 1.55
N TRP A 93 -1.85 -2.88 1.76
CA TRP A 93 -1.07 -2.31 0.65
C TRP A 93 0.44 -2.42 0.80
N GLU A 94 1.08 -2.31 -0.36
CA GLU A 94 2.52 -2.21 -0.54
C GLU A 94 2.90 -0.86 -1.16
N VAL A 95 4.02 -0.31 -0.73
CA VAL A 95 4.57 0.95 -1.22
C VAL A 95 5.97 0.72 -1.74
N LYS A 96 6.16 0.91 -3.05
CA LYS A 96 7.49 0.81 -3.66
C LYS A 96 7.94 2.19 -4.16
N GLU A 97 8.86 2.78 -3.40
CA GLU A 97 9.46 4.11 -3.66
C GLU A 97 10.97 3.99 -3.97
N TYR A 98 11.41 4.39 -5.18
CA TYR A 98 12.80 4.20 -5.64
C TYR A 98 13.50 5.44 -6.22
N TYR A 99 13.24 6.64 -5.68
CA TYR A 99 13.73 7.91 -6.25
C TYR A 99 15.24 8.06 -6.45
N TYR A 100 16.05 7.30 -5.71
CA TYR A 100 17.51 7.43 -5.73
C TYR A 100 18.22 6.20 -6.32
N THR A 101 17.44 5.30 -6.92
CA THR A 101 17.93 4.10 -7.57
C THR A 101 18.40 4.44 -8.98
N THR A 102 19.59 3.96 -9.36
CA THR A 102 20.19 4.21 -10.69
C THR A 102 20.04 3.04 -11.65
N THR A 103 19.68 1.85 -11.16
CA THR A 103 19.54 0.61 -11.94
C THR A 103 18.30 -0.17 -11.53
N PHE A 104 17.70 -0.93 -12.45
CA PHE A 104 16.72 -1.95 -12.06
C PHE A 104 17.46 -3.16 -11.52
N GLY A 105 17.27 -3.48 -10.24
CA GLY A 105 17.96 -4.56 -9.55
C GLY A 105 17.00 -5.47 -8.79
N SER A 106 17.54 -6.52 -8.18
CA SER A 106 16.76 -7.53 -7.45
C SER A 106 15.74 -6.92 -6.48
N ARG A 107 16.12 -5.90 -5.71
CA ARG A 107 15.21 -5.23 -4.76
C ARG A 107 13.92 -4.67 -5.36
N VAL A 108 13.94 -4.27 -6.63
CA VAL A 108 12.75 -3.75 -7.32
C VAL A 108 11.90 -4.92 -7.81
N ALA A 109 12.55 -5.98 -8.30
CA ALA A 109 11.89 -7.23 -8.68
C ALA A 109 11.24 -7.92 -7.48
N ASP A 110 11.92 -7.96 -6.32
CA ASP A 110 11.43 -8.55 -5.08
C ASP A 110 10.09 -7.94 -4.71
N GLY A 111 9.95 -6.61 -4.81
CA GLY A 111 8.68 -5.93 -4.54
C GLY A 111 7.51 -6.37 -5.42
N VAL A 112 7.77 -6.82 -6.66
CA VAL A 112 6.74 -7.34 -7.56
C VAL A 112 6.34 -8.76 -7.15
N TYR A 113 7.31 -9.63 -6.88
CA TYR A 113 7.04 -11.02 -6.50
C TYR A 113 6.50 -11.16 -5.08
N GLU A 114 6.88 -10.28 -4.16
CA GLU A 114 6.26 -10.12 -2.83
C GLU A 114 4.77 -9.79 -2.96
N THR A 115 4.42 -8.87 -3.85
CA THR A 115 3.02 -8.51 -4.13
C THR A 115 2.28 -9.70 -4.75
N LEU A 116 2.93 -10.43 -5.67
CA LEU A 116 2.35 -11.62 -6.29
C LEU A 116 1.97 -12.67 -5.25
N LEU A 117 2.89 -12.96 -4.32
CA LEU A 117 2.68 -13.93 -3.24
C LEU A 117 1.47 -13.56 -2.39
N ASP A 118 1.38 -12.32 -1.91
CA ASP A 118 0.26 -11.86 -1.10
C ASP A 118 -1.07 -11.99 -1.85
N GLY A 119 -1.06 -11.65 -3.14
CA GLY A 119 -2.24 -11.78 -3.99
C GLY A 119 -2.73 -13.22 -4.12
N MET A 120 -1.82 -14.19 -4.22
CA MET A 120 -2.16 -15.62 -4.24
C MET A 120 -2.73 -16.09 -2.90
N GLU A 121 -2.15 -15.67 -1.77
CA GLU A 121 -2.67 -16.02 -0.44
C GLU A 121 -4.07 -15.43 -0.19
N LEU A 122 -4.29 -14.18 -0.64
CA LEU A 122 -5.59 -13.51 -0.54
C LEU A 122 -6.63 -14.08 -1.50
N GLU A 123 -6.23 -14.55 -2.67
CA GLU A 123 -7.10 -15.32 -3.57
C GLU A 123 -7.56 -16.61 -2.91
N GLU A 124 -6.66 -17.40 -2.33
CA GLU A 124 -7.02 -18.66 -1.66
C GLU A 124 -8.03 -18.40 -0.53
N LEU A 125 -7.81 -17.35 0.26
CA LEU A 125 -8.75 -16.92 1.30
C LEU A 125 -10.12 -16.52 0.71
N ARG A 126 -10.14 -15.80 -0.41
CA ARG A 126 -11.38 -15.41 -1.09
C ARG A 126 -12.14 -16.63 -1.60
N GLU A 127 -11.45 -17.57 -2.23
CA GLU A 127 -12.06 -18.72 -2.89
C GLU A 127 -12.56 -19.78 -1.91
N HIS A 128 -11.77 -20.09 -0.89
CA HIS A 128 -12.09 -21.15 0.05
C HIS A 128 -12.89 -20.66 1.25
N GLU A 129 -12.66 -19.42 1.71
CA GLU A 129 -13.25 -18.89 2.94
C GLU A 129 -14.28 -17.78 2.70
N ARG A 130 -14.45 -17.32 1.45
CA ARG A 130 -15.35 -16.22 1.08
C ARG A 130 -15.07 -14.92 1.82
N ILE A 131 -13.82 -14.74 2.26
CA ILE A 131 -13.36 -13.52 2.92
C ILE A 131 -12.52 -12.74 1.91
N LYS A 132 -12.97 -11.53 1.55
CA LYS A 132 -12.24 -10.64 0.66
C LYS A 132 -11.52 -9.58 1.49
N VAL A 133 -10.20 -9.52 1.35
CA VAL A 133 -9.37 -8.39 1.74
C VAL A 133 -8.92 -7.70 0.44
N LEU A 134 -9.04 -6.37 0.38
CA LEU A 134 -8.61 -5.59 -0.77
C LEU A 134 -7.09 -5.44 -0.76
N HIS A 135 -6.45 -5.64 -1.91
CA HIS A 135 -4.99 -5.62 -2.03
C HIS A 135 -4.52 -4.53 -3.01
N TYR A 136 -3.69 -3.61 -2.53
CA TYR A 136 -3.23 -2.47 -3.32
C TYR A 136 -1.72 -2.43 -3.45
N LEU A 137 -1.24 -2.06 -4.63
CA LEU A 137 0.17 -1.77 -4.88
C LEU A 137 0.33 -0.31 -5.30
N MET A 138 1.15 0.44 -4.57
CA MET A 138 1.41 1.86 -4.87
C MET A 138 2.87 2.03 -5.26
N LEU A 139 3.11 2.58 -6.44
CA LEU A 139 4.43 2.63 -7.08
C LEU A 139 4.84 4.06 -7.42
N ASP A 140 6.06 4.45 -7.09
CA ASP A 140 6.62 5.72 -7.55
C ASP A 140 8.12 5.61 -7.88
N ALA A 141 8.68 6.67 -8.47
CA ALA A 141 9.93 6.76 -9.21
C ALA A 141 9.79 6.34 -10.69
N HIS A 142 9.28 7.27 -11.51
CA HIS A 142 9.06 7.08 -12.95
C HIS A 142 10.27 6.45 -13.66
N TYR A 143 11.47 6.99 -13.46
CA TYR A 143 12.69 6.45 -14.07
C TYR A 143 12.89 4.95 -13.79
N THR A 144 12.73 4.53 -12.53
CA THR A 144 12.91 3.13 -12.16
C THR A 144 11.89 2.22 -12.84
N TRP A 145 10.61 2.60 -12.84
CA TRP A 145 9.54 1.73 -13.33
C TRP A 145 9.36 1.77 -14.85
N TRP A 146 9.37 2.96 -15.46
CA TRP A 146 9.16 3.14 -16.91
C TRP A 146 10.43 2.89 -17.72
N ASP A 147 11.54 3.50 -17.32
CA ASP A 147 12.74 3.52 -18.15
C ASP A 147 13.57 2.24 -17.95
N CYS A 148 13.66 1.76 -16.71
CA CYS A 148 14.44 0.56 -16.39
C CYS A 148 13.60 -0.73 -16.22
N GLY A 149 12.30 -0.61 -15.93
CA GLY A 149 11.48 -1.70 -15.37
C GLY A 149 10.39 -2.26 -16.27
N LYS A 150 10.43 -2.00 -17.58
CA LYS A 150 9.32 -2.28 -18.50
C LYS A 150 8.79 -3.72 -18.45
N SER A 151 9.65 -4.72 -18.32
CA SER A 151 9.23 -6.13 -18.20
C SER A 151 8.43 -6.41 -16.93
N TYR A 152 8.77 -5.73 -15.83
CA TYR A 152 8.09 -5.86 -14.54
C TYR A 152 6.76 -5.10 -14.50
N LEU A 153 6.64 -3.99 -15.25
CA LEU A 153 5.33 -3.37 -15.49
C LEU A 153 4.36 -4.36 -16.14
N CYS A 154 4.80 -5.17 -17.11
CA CYS A 154 3.95 -6.22 -17.68
C CYS A 154 3.50 -7.24 -16.61
N ARG A 155 4.39 -7.66 -15.71
CA ARG A 155 4.03 -8.56 -14.60
C ARG A 155 3.01 -7.93 -13.65
N ILE A 156 3.11 -6.63 -13.38
CA ILE A 156 2.12 -5.91 -12.58
C ILE A 156 0.76 -5.88 -13.27
N VAL A 157 0.74 -5.67 -14.59
CA VAL A 157 -0.49 -5.77 -15.39
C VAL A 157 -1.05 -7.19 -15.37
N ASP A 158 -0.20 -8.22 -15.46
CA ASP A 158 -0.64 -9.61 -15.35
C ASP A 158 -1.30 -9.86 -13.97
N MET A 159 -0.72 -9.37 -12.87
CA MET A 159 -1.30 -9.49 -11.52
C MET A 159 -2.67 -8.83 -11.39
N LEU A 160 -2.87 -7.67 -12.01
CA LEU A 160 -4.18 -7.02 -12.07
C LEU A 160 -5.20 -7.89 -12.80
N HIS A 161 -4.84 -8.47 -13.95
CA HIS A 161 -5.75 -9.33 -14.73
C HIS A 161 -6.07 -10.64 -14.01
N MET A 162 -5.11 -11.19 -13.26
CA MET A 162 -5.31 -12.38 -12.44
C MET A 162 -6.14 -12.09 -11.17
N GLY A 163 -6.38 -10.82 -10.83
CA GLY A 163 -7.11 -10.43 -9.62
C GLY A 163 -6.31 -10.61 -8.33
N TYR A 164 -4.97 -10.63 -8.44
CA TYR A 164 -4.04 -10.68 -7.31
C TYR A 164 -3.85 -9.33 -6.64
N THR A 165 -4.07 -8.25 -7.38
CA THR A 165 -4.23 -6.91 -6.84
C THR A 165 -5.58 -6.35 -7.28
N ASP A 166 -6.23 -5.59 -6.40
CA ASP A 166 -7.50 -4.93 -6.70
C ASP A 166 -7.27 -3.64 -7.49
N GLU A 167 -6.29 -2.83 -7.10
CA GLU A 167 -5.82 -1.69 -7.89
C GLU A 167 -4.30 -1.47 -7.72
N VAL A 168 -3.66 -0.95 -8.76
CA VAL A 168 -2.27 -0.48 -8.73
C VAL A 168 -2.27 1.01 -9.02
N LEU A 169 -1.62 1.81 -8.18
CA LEU A 169 -1.56 3.27 -8.30
C LEU A 169 -0.15 3.74 -8.60
N PHE A 170 0.02 4.48 -9.69
CA PHE A 170 1.31 4.98 -10.13
C PHE A 170 1.49 6.48 -9.85
N GLY A 171 2.40 6.80 -8.93
CA GLY A 171 2.82 8.15 -8.63
C GLY A 171 1.67 9.08 -8.28
N TYR A 172 1.32 10.00 -9.20
CA TYR A 172 0.32 11.02 -8.90
C TYR A 172 -1.10 10.46 -8.81
N GLU A 173 -1.37 9.29 -9.41
CA GLU A 173 -2.66 8.60 -9.26
C GLU A 173 -3.02 8.35 -7.79
N VAL A 174 -2.02 8.19 -6.91
CA VAL A 174 -2.26 8.10 -5.46
C VAL A 174 -2.98 9.35 -4.94
N VAL A 175 -2.61 10.54 -5.39
CA VAL A 175 -3.22 11.80 -4.94
C VAL A 175 -4.67 11.91 -5.41
N GLU A 176 -4.97 11.39 -6.60
CA GLU A 176 -6.28 11.50 -7.24
C GLU A 176 -7.26 10.39 -6.83
N ARG A 177 -6.76 9.14 -6.76
CA ARG A 177 -7.58 7.94 -6.61
C ARG A 177 -7.70 7.45 -5.17
N LEU A 178 -6.62 7.50 -4.39
CA LEU A 178 -6.59 6.94 -3.03
C LEU A 178 -7.67 7.52 -2.09
N PRO A 179 -8.00 8.83 -2.12
CA PRO A 179 -9.07 9.38 -1.29
C PRO A 179 -10.41 8.65 -1.41
N GLU A 180 -10.82 8.29 -2.63
CA GLU A 180 -12.08 7.60 -2.86
C GLU A 180 -12.03 6.13 -2.45
N LEU A 181 -10.86 5.48 -2.61
CA LEU A 181 -10.62 4.13 -2.13
C LEU A 181 -10.75 4.06 -0.61
N VAL A 182 -10.10 4.96 0.12
CA VAL A 182 -10.13 4.99 1.59
C VAL A 182 -11.54 5.24 2.10
N LYS A 183 -12.31 6.12 1.45
CA LYS A 183 -13.74 6.30 1.78
C LYS A 183 -14.54 5.00 1.59
N SER A 184 -14.20 4.19 0.60
CA SER A 184 -14.81 2.88 0.39
C SER A 184 -14.41 1.88 1.49
N TRP A 185 -13.13 1.86 1.89
CA TRP A 185 -12.63 1.02 2.97
C TRP A 185 -13.31 1.35 4.29
N ALA A 186 -13.45 2.65 4.61
CA ALA A 186 -14.16 3.08 5.81
C ALA A 186 -15.62 2.58 5.83
N ARG A 187 -16.33 2.61 4.69
CA ARG A 187 -17.68 2.05 4.59
C ARG A 187 -17.70 0.53 4.79
N LEU A 188 -16.73 -0.19 4.26
CA LEU A 188 -16.62 -1.65 4.43
C LEU A 188 -16.33 -2.00 5.90
N ALA A 189 -15.37 -1.34 6.51
CA ALA A 189 -14.97 -1.57 7.90
C ALA A 189 -16.11 -1.29 8.89
N SER A 190 -16.92 -0.25 8.67
CA SER A 190 -18.10 0.00 9.49
C SER A 190 -19.14 -1.13 9.39
N LYS A 191 -19.40 -1.65 8.18
CA LYS A 191 -20.36 -2.76 8.00
C LYS A 191 -19.90 -4.07 8.64
N THR A 192 -18.60 -4.31 8.70
CA THR A 192 -18.05 -5.52 9.33
C THR A 192 -18.22 -5.47 10.85
N LYS A 193 -18.09 -4.29 11.47
CA LYS A 193 -18.36 -4.12 12.91
C LYS A 193 -19.82 -4.41 13.29
N ASP A 194 -20.77 -4.05 12.43
CA ASP A 194 -22.19 -4.30 12.70
C ASP A 194 -22.61 -5.78 12.56
N ARG A 195 -21.72 -6.65 12.06
CA ARG A 195 -21.96 -8.09 11.85
C ARG A 195 -21.24 -9.00 12.84
N ALA A 196 -20.35 -8.45 13.67
CA ALA A 196 -19.62 -9.16 14.72
C ALA A 196 -20.33 -8.98 16.06
#